data_AF-A0A918MNV6-F1
#
_entry.id   AF-A0A918MNV6-F1
#
_cell.length_a   1.000
_cell.length_b   1.000
_cell.length_c   1.000
_cell.angle_alpha   90.00
_cell.angle_beta   90.00
_cell.angle_gamma   90.00
#
_symmetry.space_group_name_H-M   'P 1'
#
loop_
_entity.id
_entity.type
_entity.pdbx_description
1 polymer ?
#
loop_
_entity_poly.entity_id
_entity_poly.type
_entity_poly.pdbx_seq_one_letter_code
_entity_poly.pdbx_strand_id
1 'polypeptide(L)'
;MNGRSNDGVIATGNAQVRNAVVASGSNARVDFRVTEREADDAADGRTLTPQEISDLLARFIEDLRRSDHPEREDLAEFAQDAREELAAPEPRTGKLRRVAKALVEAVPGFAALASLAVTIEEAVRGL
;
A
#
# COMPACT_ATOMS: atom_id res chain seq x y z
N MET A 1 -17.82 -17.15 33.15
CA MET A 1 -17.69 -18.22 32.15
C MET A 1 -16.71 -17.75 31.09
N ASN A 2 -15.52 -18.36 31.12
CA ASN A 2 -14.45 -18.47 30.13
C ASN A 2 -14.55 -17.63 28.83
N GLY A 3 -13.98 -16.43 28.85
CA GLY A 3 -13.48 -15.81 27.62
C GLY A 3 -12.19 -16.53 27.23
N ARG A 4 -12.25 -17.37 26.18
CA ARG A 4 -11.04 -17.87 25.53
C ARG A 4 -10.32 -16.66 24.95
N SER A 5 -9.29 -16.17 25.66
CA SER A 5 -8.34 -15.24 25.08
C SER A 5 -7.66 -15.98 23.93
N ASN A 6 -7.77 -15.43 22.72
CA ASN A 6 -7.00 -15.92 21.60
C ASN A 6 -5.59 -15.37 21.79
N ASP A 7 -4.64 -16.24 22.16
CA ASP A 7 -3.24 -15.87 22.20
C ASP A 7 -2.83 -15.60 20.75
N GLY A 8 -2.65 -14.32 20.41
CA GLY A 8 -2.27 -13.89 19.07
C GLY A 8 -1.02 -14.62 18.57
N VAL A 9 -0.81 -14.60 17.25
CA VAL A 9 0.37 -15.23 16.65
C VAL A 9 1.63 -14.49 17.13
N ILE A 10 2.47 -15.15 17.92
CA ILE A 10 3.76 -14.64 18.37
C ILE A 10 4.87 -15.37 17.60
N ALA A 11 5.57 -14.65 16.73
CA ALA A 11 6.78 -15.13 16.06
C ALA A 11 8.01 -14.52 16.76
N THR A 12 8.97 -15.36 17.16
CA THR A 12 10.22 -14.90 17.79
C THR A 12 11.44 -15.54 17.11
N GLY A 13 12.54 -14.79 17.03
CA GLY A 13 13.82 -15.24 16.45
C GLY A 13 13.80 -15.34 14.92
N ASN A 14 14.21 -14.26 14.22
CA ASN A 14 14.37 -14.19 12.75
C ASN A 14 13.22 -14.79 11.90
N ALA A 15 12.03 -14.91 12.49
CA ALA A 15 10.90 -15.58 11.89
C ALA A 15 10.16 -14.57 10.99
N GLN A 16 10.25 -14.76 9.67
CA GLN A 16 9.51 -13.94 8.72
C GLN A 16 8.09 -14.49 8.54
N VAL A 17 7.09 -13.75 9.04
CA VAL A 17 5.68 -14.06 8.79
C VAL A 17 5.30 -13.50 7.42
N ARG A 18 5.12 -14.39 6.43
CA ARG A 18 4.87 -14.02 5.03
C ARG A 18 3.41 -14.17 4.57
N ASN A 19 2.43 -14.29 5.48
CA ASN A 19 1.05 -14.62 5.06
C ASN A 19 -0.06 -13.83 5.77
N ALA A 20 -1.18 -13.67 5.07
CA ALA A 20 -2.34 -12.87 5.48
C ALA A 20 -3.13 -13.49 6.64
N VAL A 21 -3.46 -12.68 7.65
CA VAL A 21 -4.32 -13.07 8.77
C VAL A 21 -5.77 -12.82 8.39
N VAL A 22 -6.59 -13.87 8.38
CA VAL A 22 -8.03 -13.78 8.13
C VAL A 22 -8.77 -14.00 9.45
N ALA A 23 -9.49 -12.98 9.92
CA ALA A 23 -10.40 -13.11 11.05
C ALA A 23 -11.83 -13.23 10.51
N SER A 24 -12.52 -14.32 10.87
CA SER A 24 -13.91 -14.57 10.47
C SER A 24 -14.80 -14.81 11.69
N GLY A 25 -15.90 -14.07 11.77
CA GLY A 25 -16.87 -14.07 12.87
C GLY A 25 -17.57 -12.71 13.00
N SER A 26 -18.82 -12.69 13.47
CA SER A 26 -19.55 -11.44 13.72
C SER A 26 -18.82 -10.63 14.80
N ASN A 27 -18.38 -9.40 14.46
CA ASN A 27 -17.53 -8.50 15.26
C ASN A 27 -16.04 -8.89 15.39
N ALA A 28 -15.50 -9.72 14.49
CA ALA A 28 -14.06 -9.93 14.44
C ALA A 28 -13.32 -8.64 14.03
N ARG A 29 -12.34 -8.21 14.83
CA ARG A 29 -11.42 -7.11 14.54
C ARG A 29 -9.99 -7.62 14.72
N VAL A 30 -9.11 -7.23 13.81
CA VAL A 30 -7.67 -7.53 13.90
C VAL A 30 -6.95 -6.24 14.26
N ASP A 31 -6.27 -6.22 15.41
CA ASP A 31 -5.38 -5.13 15.82
C ASP A 31 -3.94 -5.63 15.59
N PHE A 32 -3.28 -5.14 14.55
CA PHE A 32 -1.88 -5.47 14.30
C PHE A 32 -1.00 -4.56 15.16
N ARG A 33 -0.38 -5.14 16.19
CA ARG A 33 0.72 -4.49 16.93
C ARG A 33 2.02 -5.20 16.60
N VAL A 34 2.76 -4.65 15.65
CA VAL A 34 4.13 -5.07 15.37
C VAL A 34 4.98 -4.55 16.53
N THR A 35 5.57 -5.45 17.30
CA THR A 35 6.54 -5.08 18.34
C THR A 35 7.88 -4.82 17.67
N GLU A 36 8.40 -3.61 17.92
CA GLU A 36 9.51 -2.95 17.23
C GLU A 36 10.81 -3.76 17.26
N ARG A 37 11.27 -4.20 16.08
CA ARG A 37 12.72 -4.25 15.76
C ARG A 37 13.07 -4.32 14.28
N GLU A 38 12.10 -4.56 13.39
CA GLU A 38 12.28 -4.48 11.93
C GLU A 38 11.29 -3.48 11.28
N ALA A 39 10.62 -2.66 12.09
CA ALA A 39 9.62 -1.67 11.67
C ALA A 39 10.16 -0.22 11.61
N ASP A 40 11.49 -0.06 11.61
CA ASP A 40 12.14 1.27 11.66
C ASP A 40 12.12 2.01 10.31
N ASP A 41 11.80 1.33 9.19
CA ASP A 41 11.74 1.97 7.87
C ASP A 41 10.31 2.25 7.36
N ALA A 42 9.26 1.75 8.03
CA ALA A 42 7.90 1.78 7.47
C ALA A 42 6.80 2.33 8.39
N ALA A 43 7.10 2.74 9.63
CA ALA A 43 6.07 3.15 10.59
C ALA A 43 6.49 4.31 11.51
N ASP A 44 7.33 5.22 11.05
CA ASP A 44 7.30 6.57 11.60
C ASP A 44 6.18 7.33 10.90
N GLY A 45 5.49 8.24 11.59
CA GLY A 45 4.52 9.18 11.01
C GLY A 45 5.15 10.19 10.03
N ARG A 46 6.12 9.73 9.24
CA ARG A 46 6.88 10.42 8.23
C ARG A 46 6.07 10.47 6.95
N THR A 47 5.69 11.68 6.58
CA THR A 47 5.20 11.97 5.23
C THR A 47 6.27 11.60 4.22
N LEU A 48 5.95 10.71 3.26
CA LEU A 48 6.84 10.41 2.15
C LEU A 48 7.06 11.65 1.29
N THR A 49 8.29 11.82 0.84
CA THR A 49 8.66 12.88 -0.10
C THR A 49 8.03 12.62 -1.48
N PRO A 50 7.83 13.67 -2.30
CA PRO A 50 7.36 13.48 -3.68
C PRO A 50 8.20 12.49 -4.49
N GLN A 51 9.52 12.45 -4.24
CA GLN A 51 10.42 11.51 -4.90
C GLN A 51 10.14 10.05 -4.47
N GLU A 52 9.96 9.79 -3.18
CA GLU A 52 9.63 8.45 -2.67
C GLU A 52 8.28 7.97 -3.22
N ILE A 53 7.29 8.86 -3.34
CA ILE A 53 5.99 8.56 -3.96
C ILE A 53 6.17 8.24 -5.46
N SER A 54 7.03 8.99 -6.15
CA SER A 54 7.36 8.71 -7.55
C SER A 54 8.03 7.35 -7.74
N ASP A 55 8.87 6.93 -6.79
CA ASP A 55 9.52 5.62 -6.80
C ASP A 55 8.51 4.48 -6.53
N LEU A 56 7.54 4.70 -5.64
CA LEU A 56 6.43 3.75 -5.42
C LEU A 56 5.58 3.59 -6.70
N LEU A 57 5.25 4.70 -7.37
CA LEU A 57 4.55 4.65 -8.66
C LEU A 57 5.37 3.93 -9.74
N ALA A 58 6.69 4.12 -9.77
CA ALA A 58 7.57 3.40 -10.69
C ALA A 58 7.54 1.88 -10.45
N ARG A 59 7.57 1.45 -9.18
CA ARG A 59 7.42 0.04 -8.79
C ARG A 59 6.05 -0.50 -9.20
N PHE A 60 4.98 0.28 -8.99
CA PHE A 60 3.63 -0.09 -9.38
C PHE A 60 3.52 -0.34 -10.88
N ILE A 61 4.10 0.55 -11.70
CA ILE A 61 4.12 0.39 -13.16
C ILE A 61 4.85 -0.89 -13.57
N GLU A 62 5.99 -1.19 -12.94
CA GLU A 62 6.77 -2.38 -13.27
C GLU A 62 6.02 -3.67 -12.90
N ASP A 63 5.43 -3.73 -11.70
CA ASP A 63 4.64 -4.87 -11.26
C ASP A 63 3.36 -5.04 -12.10
N LEU A 64 2.74 -3.93 -12.50
CA LEU A 64 1.56 -3.92 -13.36
C LEU A 64 1.88 -4.46 -14.76
N ARG A 65 3.01 -4.06 -15.35
CA ARG A 65 3.47 -4.57 -16.65
C ARG A 65 3.78 -6.06 -16.65
N ARG A 66 4.23 -6.59 -15.51
CA ARG A 66 4.48 -8.03 -15.29
C ARG A 66 3.21 -8.82 -14.99
N SER A 67 2.10 -8.14 -14.69
CA SER A 67 0.82 -8.77 -14.41
C SER A 67 0.01 -9.04 -15.69
N ASP A 68 -0.99 -9.91 -15.55
CA ASP A 68 -1.99 -10.18 -16.58
C ASP A 68 -3.18 -9.19 -16.52
N HIS A 69 -2.99 -8.00 -15.92
CA HIS A 69 -4.06 -7.02 -15.79
C HIS A 69 -4.55 -6.56 -17.18
N PRO A 70 -5.87 -6.61 -17.46
CA PRO A 70 -6.41 -6.32 -18.79
C PRO A 70 -6.13 -4.88 -19.24
N GLU A 71 -6.15 -3.93 -18.29
CA GLU A 71 -5.91 -2.51 -18.52
C GLU A 71 -4.48 -2.07 -18.12
N ARG A 72 -3.50 -2.99 -18.17
CA ARG A 72 -2.13 -2.70 -17.69
C ARG A 72 -1.44 -1.56 -18.41
N GLU A 73 -1.74 -1.32 -19.69
CA GLU A 73 -1.14 -0.23 -20.47
C GLU A 73 -1.72 1.12 -20.04
N ASP A 74 -3.05 1.21 -19.99
CA ASP A 74 -3.77 2.42 -19.58
C ASP A 74 -3.45 2.80 -18.12
N LEU A 75 -3.42 1.82 -17.21
CA LEU A 75 -3.06 2.07 -15.81
C LEU A 75 -1.59 2.44 -15.64
N ALA A 76 -0.69 1.92 -16.48
CA ALA A 76 0.72 2.29 -16.45
C ALA A 76 0.93 3.72 -16.95
N GLU A 77 0.23 4.13 -18.02
CA GLU A 77 0.22 5.52 -18.49
C GLU A 77 -0.34 6.45 -17.42
N PHE A 78 -1.47 6.08 -16.81
CA PHE A 78 -2.10 6.88 -15.77
C PHE A 78 -1.24 7.03 -14.51
N ALA A 79 -0.51 5.98 -14.11
CA ALA A 79 0.48 6.06 -13.04
C ALA A 79 1.71 6.89 -13.45
N GLN A 80 2.13 6.84 -14.71
CA GLN A 80 3.24 7.64 -15.24
C GLN A 80 2.88 9.15 -15.24
N ASP A 81 1.67 9.51 -15.63
CA ASP A 81 1.14 10.89 -15.55
C ASP A 81 1.20 11.46 -14.12
N ALA A 82 0.95 10.63 -13.11
CA ALA A 82 1.08 11.05 -11.70
C ALA A 82 2.54 11.31 -11.30
N ARG A 83 3.51 10.56 -11.86
CA ARG A 83 4.93 10.80 -11.62
C ARG A 83 5.38 12.12 -12.23
N GLU A 84 4.90 12.43 -13.44
CA GLU A 84 5.16 13.71 -14.09
C GLU A 84 4.55 14.88 -13.31
N GLU A 85 3.33 14.69 -12.77
CA GLU A 85 2.69 15.66 -11.90
C GLU A 85 3.47 15.89 -10.59
N LEU A 86 4.05 14.85 -9.99
CA LEU A 86 4.90 14.97 -8.79
C LEU A 86 6.23 15.70 -9.06
N ALA A 87 6.74 15.61 -10.28
CA ALA A 87 7.96 16.30 -10.71
C ALA A 87 7.71 17.76 -11.12
N ALA A 88 6.45 18.18 -11.23
CA ALA A 88 6.10 19.55 -11.58
C ALA A 88 6.53 20.53 -10.46
N PRO A 89 6.91 21.78 -10.81
CA PRO A 89 7.26 22.80 -9.81
C PRO A 89 6.14 23.10 -8.81
N GLU A 90 4.88 22.95 -9.25
CA GLU A 90 3.67 23.14 -8.44
C GLU A 90 2.74 21.92 -8.62
N PRO A 91 2.96 20.83 -7.88
CA PRO A 91 2.20 19.59 -8.05
C PRO A 91 0.74 19.78 -7.60
N ARG A 92 -0.21 19.36 -8.44
CA ARG A 92 -1.64 19.43 -8.11
C ARG A 92 -2.04 18.25 -7.23
N THR A 93 -1.93 18.42 -5.91
CA THR A 93 -2.29 17.39 -4.91
C THR A 93 -3.70 16.84 -5.08
N GLY A 94 -4.67 17.67 -5.48
CA GLY A 94 -6.04 17.23 -5.78
C GLY A 94 -6.15 16.27 -6.97
N LYS A 95 -5.27 16.40 -7.98
CA LYS A 95 -5.18 15.45 -9.10
C LYS A 95 -4.52 14.17 -8.64
N LEU A 96 -3.40 14.27 -7.92
CA LEU A 96 -2.67 13.12 -7.38
C LEU A 96 -3.57 12.24 -6.49
N ARG A 97 -4.38 12.84 -5.61
CA ARG A 97 -5.33 12.11 -4.75
C ARG A 97 -6.38 11.35 -5.56
N ARG A 98 -6.86 11.91 -6.67
CA ARG A 98 -7.80 11.21 -7.57
C ARG A 98 -7.12 10.05 -8.29
N VAL A 99 -5.89 10.24 -8.75
CA VAL A 99 -5.11 9.17 -9.39
C VAL A 99 -4.90 8.03 -8.41
N ALA A 100 -4.38 8.30 -7.22
CA ALA A 100 -4.09 7.27 -6.24
C ALA A 100 -5.33 6.45 -5.85
N LYS A 101 -6.47 7.13 -5.65
CA LYS A 101 -7.75 6.46 -5.40
C LYS A 101 -8.17 5.55 -6.57
N ALA A 102 -8.07 6.04 -7.81
CA ALA A 102 -8.43 5.25 -8.99
C ALA A 102 -7.50 4.04 -9.18
N LEU A 103 -6.21 4.14 -8.83
CA LEU A 103 -5.31 2.98 -8.84
C LEU A 103 -5.77 1.89 -7.87
N VAL A 104 -6.21 2.27 -6.66
CA VAL A 104 -6.76 1.31 -5.67
C VAL A 104 -8.03 0.64 -6.20
N GLU A 105 -8.91 1.41 -6.85
CA GLU A 105 -10.18 0.90 -7.41
C GLU A 105 -9.97 0.01 -8.65
N ALA A 106 -8.86 0.17 -9.38
CA ALA A 106 -8.60 -0.55 -10.62
C ALA A 106 -7.95 -1.93 -10.45
N VAL A 107 -7.19 -2.15 -9.36
CA VAL A 107 -6.46 -3.41 -9.13
C VAL A 107 -7.09 -4.44 -8.16
N PRO A 108 -8.42 -4.50 -7.90
CA PRO A 108 -9.02 -5.60 -7.15
C PRO A 108 -8.64 -6.97 -7.73
N GLY A 109 -8.23 -7.90 -6.87
CA GLY A 109 -7.82 -9.25 -7.27
C GLY A 109 -6.32 -9.41 -7.53
N PHE A 110 -5.55 -8.32 -7.59
CA PHE A 110 -4.09 -8.34 -7.70
C PHE A 110 -3.47 -7.90 -6.37
N ALA A 111 -3.35 -8.82 -5.41
CA ALA A 111 -3.00 -8.49 -4.01
C ALA A 111 -1.72 -7.64 -3.86
N ALA A 112 -0.67 -7.91 -4.64
CA ALA A 112 0.56 -7.12 -4.60
C ALA A 112 0.34 -5.68 -5.11
N LEU A 113 -0.35 -5.52 -6.23
CA LEU A 113 -0.69 -4.21 -6.79
C LEU A 113 -1.64 -3.43 -5.88
N ALA A 114 -2.62 -4.10 -5.28
CA ALA A 114 -3.57 -3.48 -4.35
C ALA A 114 -2.86 -2.97 -3.09
N SER A 115 -1.94 -3.75 -2.52
CA SER A 115 -1.15 -3.31 -1.37
C SER A 115 -0.32 -2.08 -1.70
N LEU A 116 0.34 -2.06 -2.88
CA LEU A 116 1.16 -0.95 -3.30
C LEU A 116 0.32 0.31 -3.63
N ALA A 117 -0.84 0.14 -4.26
CA ALA A 117 -1.77 1.23 -4.54
C ALA A 117 -2.27 1.91 -3.26
N VAL A 118 -2.58 1.13 -2.22
CA VAL A 118 -2.98 1.68 -0.91
C VAL A 118 -1.84 2.47 -0.27
N THR A 119 -0.60 1.97 -0.29
CA THR A 119 0.56 2.71 0.21
C THR A 119 0.75 4.03 -0.53
N ILE A 120 0.56 4.05 -1.86
CA ILE A 120 0.61 5.28 -2.66
C ILE A 120 -0.52 6.25 -2.26
N GLU A 121 -1.74 5.75 -2.05
CA GLU A 121 -2.87 6.59 -1.64
C GLU A 121 -2.65 7.27 -0.30
N GLU A 122 -2.16 6.52 0.69
CA GLU A 122 -1.84 7.06 2.02
C GLU A 122 -0.72 8.10 1.94
N ALA A 123 0.33 7.83 1.16
CA ALA A 123 1.42 8.75 0.96
C ALA A 123 0.99 10.06 0.28
N VAL A 124 0.17 9.97 -0.78
CA VAL A 124 -0.38 11.13 -1.48
C VAL A 124 -1.38 11.91 -0.62
N ARG A 125 -2.06 11.25 0.32
CA ARG A 125 -2.92 11.91 1.31
C ARG A 125 -2.10 12.72 2.33
N GLY A 126 -0.86 12.30 2.60
CA GLY A 126 0.09 12.97 3.48
C GLY A 126 0.78 14.20 2.88
N LEU A 127 0.76 14.35 1.54
CA LEU A 127 1.17 15.58 0.82
C LEU A 127 0.17 16.73 1.03
#